data_AF-A0A7W9GDZ1-F1
#
_entry.id   AF-A0A7W9GDZ1-F1
#
_cell.length_a   1.000
_cell.length_b   1.000
_cell.length_c   1.000
_cell.angle_alpha   90.00
_cell.angle_beta   90.00
_cell.angle_gamma   90.00
#
_symmetry.space_group_name_H-M   'P 1'
#
loop_
_entity.id
_entity.type
_entity.pdbx_description
1 polymer ?
#
loop_
_entity_poly.entity_id
_entity_poly.type
_entity_poly.pdbx_seq_one_letter_code
_entity_poly.pdbx_strand_id
1 'polypeptide(L)'
;MQHLLGRAKWDVDTVRDDVREYVLEHLHDDDAVLVVDETGDVKKGTHTVGVQRQYTGTAGRVENAQVAVYLVYAGRRGHAAIDRELYVPRSWTCDPDRCRAAGLGEDTVFATKPELAARMIGRFLDAGHRVGWVAGDEAASARVRVTSRKVTLSNQSYAMWPWASA
;
A
#
# COMPACT_ATOMS: atom_id res chain seq x y z
N MET A 1 -16.21 -15.26 14.66
CA MET A 1 -15.79 -13.88 14.32
C MET A 1 -14.85 -13.27 15.35
N GLN A 2 -15.24 -13.09 16.63
CA GLN A 2 -14.36 -12.43 17.62
C GLN A 2 -13.02 -13.15 17.88
N HIS A 3 -12.99 -14.49 17.81
CA HIS A 3 -11.73 -15.24 17.93
C HIS A 3 -10.76 -14.94 16.78
N LEU A 4 -11.24 -14.92 15.54
CA LEU A 4 -10.43 -14.65 14.35
C LEU A 4 -9.82 -13.23 14.40
N LEU A 5 -10.60 -12.25 14.83
CA LEU A 5 -10.19 -10.84 14.82
C LEU A 5 -9.34 -10.44 16.04
N GLY A 6 -9.40 -11.17 17.16
CA GLY A 6 -8.76 -10.76 18.40
C GLY A 6 -7.83 -11.77 19.08
N ARG A 7 -7.88 -13.05 18.70
CA ARG A 7 -7.13 -14.13 19.40
C ARG A 7 -6.36 -15.07 18.48
N ALA A 8 -6.83 -15.27 17.25
CA ALA A 8 -6.12 -16.08 16.28
C ALA A 8 -4.77 -15.41 15.96
N LYS A 9 -3.70 -16.20 16.01
CA LYS A 9 -2.41 -15.81 15.46
C LYS A 9 -2.41 -16.23 14.01
N TRP A 10 -2.32 -15.24 13.13
CA TRP A 10 -2.23 -15.44 11.69
C TRP A 10 -0.99 -14.72 11.21
N ASP A 11 -0.27 -15.37 10.30
CA ASP A 11 0.79 -14.72 9.57
C ASP A 11 0.13 -13.79 8.55
N VAL A 12 0.23 -12.49 8.79
CA VAL A 12 -0.46 -11.49 7.97
C VAL A 12 -0.01 -11.55 6.52
N ASP A 13 1.26 -11.87 6.27
CA ASP A 13 1.87 -11.89 4.95
C ASP A 13 1.52 -13.14 4.17
N THR A 14 1.43 -14.28 4.85
CA THR A 14 0.88 -15.51 4.25
C THR A 14 -0.57 -15.30 3.83
N VAL A 15 -1.39 -14.67 4.68
CA VAL A 15 -2.80 -14.39 4.32
C VAL A 15 -2.92 -13.37 3.18
N ARG A 16 -2.01 -12.37 3.12
CA ARG A 16 -1.93 -11.49 1.94
C ARG A 16 -1.64 -12.30 0.68
N ASP A 17 -0.66 -13.20 0.73
CA ASP A 17 -0.28 -14.00 -0.41
C ASP A 17 -1.45 -14.90 -0.86
N ASP A 18 -2.16 -15.55 0.07
CA ASP A 18 -3.37 -16.33 -0.22
C ASP A 18 -4.46 -15.49 -0.89
N VAL A 19 -4.72 -14.27 -0.39
CA VAL A 19 -5.71 -13.35 -0.96
C VAL A 19 -5.29 -12.92 -2.38
N ARG A 20 -4.01 -12.60 -2.59
CA ARG A 20 -3.49 -12.25 -3.91
C ARG A 20 -3.71 -13.39 -4.90
N GLU A 21 -3.32 -14.62 -4.55
CA GLU A 21 -3.48 -15.76 -5.45
C GLU A 21 -4.95 -16.03 -5.76
N TYR A 22 -5.82 -15.98 -4.74
CA TYR A 22 -7.26 -16.12 -4.93
C TYR A 22 -7.81 -15.05 -5.90
N VAL A 23 -7.44 -13.78 -5.71
CA VAL A 23 -7.85 -12.69 -6.58
C VAL A 23 -7.38 -12.92 -8.01
N LEU A 24 -6.12 -13.29 -8.21
CA LEU A 24 -5.57 -13.50 -9.54
C LEU A 24 -6.19 -14.70 -10.25
N GLU A 25 -6.44 -15.80 -9.54
CA GLU A 25 -7.13 -16.97 -10.08
C GLU A 25 -8.53 -16.60 -10.60
N HIS A 26 -9.27 -15.77 -9.85
CA HIS A 26 -10.68 -15.49 -10.13
C HIS A 26 -10.89 -14.27 -11.02
N LEU A 27 -9.98 -13.30 -11.01
CA LEU A 27 -10.07 -12.05 -11.74
C LEU A 27 -9.04 -11.92 -12.87
N HIS A 28 -8.31 -13.00 -13.19
CA HIS A 28 -7.29 -13.01 -14.25
C HIS A 28 -7.73 -12.24 -15.50
N ASP A 29 -6.85 -11.34 -15.94
CA ASP A 29 -7.05 -10.45 -17.08
C ASP A 29 -5.68 -9.97 -17.58
N ASP A 30 -5.40 -10.17 -18.87
CA ASP A 30 -4.13 -9.78 -19.50
C ASP A 30 -3.95 -8.24 -19.52
N ASP A 31 -5.06 -7.50 -19.50
CA ASP A 31 -5.08 -6.03 -19.51
C ASP A 31 -5.16 -5.43 -18.10
N ALA A 32 -4.97 -6.24 -17.06
CA ALA A 32 -5.06 -5.76 -15.68
C ALA A 32 -4.03 -4.67 -15.34
N VAL A 33 -4.46 -3.78 -14.46
CA VAL A 33 -3.67 -2.67 -13.94
C VAL A 33 -3.51 -2.84 -12.43
N LEU A 34 -2.30 -2.57 -11.93
CA LEU A 34 -2.11 -2.37 -10.50
C LEU A 34 -2.41 -0.92 -10.13
N VAL A 35 -3.32 -0.69 -9.19
CA VAL A 35 -3.65 0.64 -8.68
C VAL A 35 -3.10 0.78 -7.27
N VAL A 36 -2.29 1.81 -7.06
CA VAL A 36 -1.76 2.19 -5.75
C VAL A 36 -2.59 3.36 -5.24
N ASP A 37 -3.13 3.21 -4.03
CA ASP A 37 -3.88 4.27 -3.37
C ASP A 37 -3.65 4.20 -1.85
N GLU A 38 -3.83 5.33 -1.18
CA GLU A 38 -3.76 5.43 0.27
C GLU A 38 -5.14 5.67 0.87
N THR A 39 -5.41 5.03 2.00
CA THR A 39 -6.63 5.32 2.77
C THR A 39 -6.28 5.68 4.20
N GLY A 40 -6.98 6.67 4.73
CA GLY A 40 -6.82 7.09 6.11
C GLY A 40 -8.06 6.79 6.95
N ASP A 41 -7.87 6.04 8.02
CA ASP A 41 -8.89 5.77 9.03
C ASP A 41 -8.77 6.76 10.19
N VAL A 42 -9.80 7.57 10.41
CA VAL A 42 -9.84 8.49 11.56
C VAL A 42 -9.92 7.69 12.86
N LYS A 43 -9.04 8.02 13.82
CA LYS A 43 -8.96 7.36 15.13
C LYS A 43 -9.09 8.38 16.25
N LYS A 44 -9.48 7.88 17.43
CA LYS A 44 -9.40 8.62 18.70
C LYS A 44 -8.26 8.05 19.55
N GLY A 45 -7.59 8.92 20.31
CA GLY A 45 -6.43 8.54 21.14
C GLY A 45 -5.13 8.40 20.35
N THR A 46 -4.10 7.90 21.02
CA THR A 46 -2.70 7.88 20.54
C THR A 46 -2.07 6.49 20.45
N HIS A 47 -2.80 5.44 20.86
CA HIS A 47 -2.30 4.07 20.96
C HIS A 47 -2.36 3.28 19.65
N THR A 48 -3.21 3.66 18.70
CA THR A 48 -3.29 2.97 17.41
C THR A 48 -1.99 3.18 16.63
N VAL A 49 -1.36 2.09 16.21
CA VAL A 49 -0.09 2.11 15.48
C VAL A 49 -0.12 3.04 14.27
N GLY A 50 0.89 3.90 14.13
CA GLY A 50 1.01 4.86 13.03
C GLY A 50 0.03 6.04 13.09
N VAL A 51 -0.81 6.16 14.13
CA VAL A 51 -1.76 7.28 14.23
C VAL A 51 -1.04 8.60 14.54
N GLN A 52 -1.38 9.64 13.78
CA GLN A 52 -0.99 11.02 14.07
C GLN A 52 -1.95 11.99 13.39
N ARG A 53 -1.83 13.28 13.72
CA ARG A 53 -2.48 14.33 12.93
C ARG A 53 -1.82 14.43 11.55
N GLN A 54 -2.54 14.01 10.52
CA GLN A 54 -2.09 14.06 9.13
C GLN A 54 -3.28 14.25 8.19
N TYR A 55 -3.02 14.74 6.99
CA TYR A 55 -4.05 14.81 5.96
C TYR A 55 -4.50 13.39 5.60
N THR A 56 -5.81 13.19 5.49
CA THR A 56 -6.41 11.97 4.95
C THR A 56 -7.43 12.37 3.90
N GLY A 57 -7.34 11.74 2.72
CA GLY A 57 -8.31 11.94 1.65
C GLY A 57 -9.75 11.65 2.11
N THR A 58 -9.93 10.62 2.94
CA THR A 58 -11.24 10.21 3.46
C THR A 58 -11.95 11.30 4.27
N ALA A 59 -11.21 12.12 5.03
CA ALA A 59 -11.80 13.22 5.80
C ALA A 59 -11.70 14.58 5.09
N GLY A 60 -10.97 14.67 3.97
CA GLY A 60 -10.70 15.91 3.24
C GLY A 60 -9.92 16.97 4.04
N ARG A 61 -9.34 16.60 5.19
CA ARG A 61 -8.68 17.52 6.12
C ARG A 61 -7.64 16.81 6.99
N VAL A 62 -6.87 17.58 7.75
CA VAL A 62 -5.95 17.05 8.75
C VAL A 62 -6.73 16.53 9.97
N GLU A 63 -6.65 15.24 10.20
CA GLU A 63 -7.25 14.56 11.35
C GLU A 63 -6.26 13.61 12.01
N ASN A 64 -6.58 13.19 13.23
CA ASN A 64 -5.87 12.08 13.84
C ASN A 64 -6.26 10.80 13.10
N ALA A 65 -5.39 10.32 12.22
CA ALA A 65 -5.68 9.20 11.33
C ALA A 65 -4.52 8.21 11.26
N GLN A 66 -4.87 6.95 11.07
CA GLN A 66 -3.96 5.89 10.66
C GLN A 66 -4.06 5.77 9.14
N VAL A 67 -2.93 5.70 8.44
CA VAL A 67 -2.91 5.63 6.97
C VAL A 67 -2.28 4.33 6.53
N ALA A 68 -2.91 3.66 5.57
CA ALA A 68 -2.36 2.48 4.90
C ALA A 68 -2.33 2.72 3.38
N VAL A 69 -1.29 2.18 2.74
CA VAL A 69 -1.16 2.14 1.28
C VAL A 69 -1.62 0.77 0.81
N TYR A 70 -2.46 0.74 -0.22
CA TYR A 70 -3.00 -0.49 -0.79
C TYR A 70 -2.51 -0.67 -2.23
N LEU A 71 -2.32 -1.92 -2.60
CA LEU A 71 -2.14 -2.34 -3.98
C LEU A 71 -3.40 -3.10 -4.41
N VAL A 72 -4.07 -2.57 -5.42
CA VAL A 72 -5.32 -3.13 -5.96
C VAL A 72 -5.05 -3.71 -7.34
N TYR A 73 -5.47 -4.95 -7.55
CA TYR A 73 -5.56 -5.54 -8.88
C TYR A 73 -6.89 -5.14 -9.49
N ALA A 74 -6.88 -4.52 -10.67
CA ALA A 74 -8.09 -4.11 -11.38
C ALA A 74 -8.09 -4.63 -12.81
N GLY A 75 -9.12 -5.40 -13.16
CA GLY A 75 -9.37 -5.89 -14.51
C GLY A 75 -10.85 -5.79 -14.86
N ARG A 76 -11.22 -6.27 -16.05
CA ARG A 76 -12.59 -6.21 -16.58
C ARG A 76 -13.60 -6.99 -15.74
N ARG A 77 -13.14 -8.01 -15.02
CA ARG A 77 -13.98 -8.90 -14.20
C ARG A 77 -14.21 -8.36 -12.79
N GLY A 78 -13.50 -7.30 -12.39
CA GLY A 78 -13.59 -6.71 -11.06
C GLY A 78 -12.25 -6.17 -10.57
N HIS A 79 -12.24 -5.74 -9.30
CA HIS A 79 -11.05 -5.26 -8.63
C HIS A 79 -11.02 -5.70 -7.17
N ALA A 80 -9.82 -5.91 -6.63
CA ALA A 80 -9.62 -6.27 -5.24
C ALA A 80 -8.24 -5.85 -4.73
N ALA A 81 -8.15 -5.53 -3.45
CA ALA A 81 -6.86 -5.29 -2.78
C ALA A 81 -6.09 -6.62 -2.67
N ILE A 82 -4.85 -6.61 -3.14
CA ILE A 82 -3.95 -7.77 -3.16
C ILE A 82 -2.72 -7.58 -2.26
N ASP A 83 -2.45 -6.34 -1.85
CA ASP A 83 -1.39 -6.02 -0.89
C ASP A 83 -1.76 -4.74 -0.11
N ARG A 84 -1.07 -4.55 1.01
CA ARG A 84 -1.28 -3.52 2.02
C ARG A 84 0.00 -3.28 2.78
N GLU A 85 0.29 -2.01 3.04
CA GLU A 85 1.38 -1.56 3.90
C GLU A 85 0.90 -0.46 4.83
N LEU A 86 1.26 -0.54 6.11
CA LEU A 86 0.96 0.53 7.06
C LEU A 86 1.97 1.67 6.90
N TYR A 87 1.49 2.90 6.75
CA TYR A 87 2.36 4.07 6.81
C TYR A 87 2.67 4.41 8.27
N VAL A 88 3.91 4.15 8.70
CA VAL A 88 4.42 4.48 10.03
C VAL A 88 5.21 5.79 9.97
N PRO A 89 4.71 6.91 10.53
CA PRO A 89 5.38 8.21 10.43
C PRO A 89 6.69 8.27 11.22
N ARG A 90 7.58 9.21 10.87
CA ARG A 90 8.83 9.46 11.62
C ARG A 90 8.59 9.72 13.12
N SER A 91 7.49 10.38 13.46
CA SER A 91 7.10 10.64 14.85
C SER A 91 6.88 9.36 15.67
N TRP A 92 6.62 8.23 15.02
CA TRP A 92 6.57 6.90 15.63
C TRP A 92 7.93 6.22 15.64
N THR A 93 8.61 6.15 14.49
CA THR A 93 9.89 5.42 14.39
C THR A 93 11.01 6.05 15.23
N CYS A 94 10.86 7.32 15.63
CA CYS A 94 11.76 8.01 16.56
C CYS A 94 11.40 7.80 18.05
N ASP A 95 10.38 7.00 18.37
CA ASP A 95 9.91 6.68 19.72
C ASP A 95 9.83 5.15 19.90
N PRO A 96 10.96 4.50 20.27
CA PRO A 96 11.03 3.04 20.38
C PRO A 96 10.08 2.46 21.44
N ASP A 97 9.85 3.16 22.54
CA ASP A 97 8.97 2.68 23.60
C ASP A 97 7.51 2.68 23.15
N ARG A 98 7.08 3.71 22.41
CA ARG A 98 5.77 3.75 21.78
C ARG A 98 5.60 2.66 20.71
N CYS A 99 6.62 2.44 19.89
CA CYS A 99 6.63 1.35 18.90
C CYS A 99 6.46 -0.02 19.59
N ARG A 100 7.25 -0.28 20.64
CA ARG A 100 7.18 -1.53 21.40
C ARG A 100 5.81 -1.73 22.05
N ALA A 101 5.25 -0.68 22.64
CA ALA A 101 3.91 -0.72 23.24
C ALA A 101 2.79 -1.01 22.23
N ALA A 102 2.98 -0.62 20.96
CA ALA A 102 2.05 -0.90 19.86
C ALA A 102 2.35 -2.20 19.09
N GLY A 103 3.40 -2.93 19.48
CA GLY A 103 3.79 -4.19 18.83
C GLY A 103 4.52 -4.04 17.50
N LEU A 104 5.08 -2.85 17.20
CA LEU A 104 5.99 -2.69 16.06
C LEU A 104 7.33 -3.38 16.35
N GLY A 105 7.89 -4.04 15.35
CA GLY A 105 9.22 -4.67 15.45
C GLY A 105 10.31 -3.62 15.66
N GLU A 106 11.39 -4.01 16.34
CA GLU A 106 12.51 -3.10 16.67
C GLU A 106 13.20 -2.55 15.41
N ASP A 107 13.15 -3.29 14.30
CA ASP A 107 13.73 -2.90 13.00
C ASP A 107 12.80 -2.03 12.14
N THR A 108 11.65 -1.57 12.69
CA THR A 108 10.70 -0.73 11.94
C THR A 108 11.31 0.64 11.66
N VAL A 109 11.76 0.84 10.42
CA VAL A 109 12.27 2.12 9.93
C VAL A 109 11.23 2.90 9.14
N PHE A 110 11.35 4.22 9.15
CA PHE A 110 10.48 5.08 8.35
C PHE A 110 10.58 4.75 6.87
N ALA A 111 9.43 4.65 6.20
CA ALA A 111 9.31 4.54 4.76
C ALA A 111 8.25 5.51 4.26
N THR A 112 8.55 6.21 3.18
CA THR A 112 7.59 7.02 2.45
C THR A 112 6.55 6.13 1.76
N LYS A 113 5.37 6.68 1.47
CA LYS A 113 4.29 5.93 0.82
C LYS A 113 4.69 5.42 -0.58
N PRO A 114 5.45 6.18 -1.40
CA PRO A 114 5.99 5.63 -2.64
C PRO A 114 6.95 4.44 -2.40
N GLU A 115 7.82 4.49 -1.39
CA GLU A 115 8.68 3.35 -1.05
C GLU A 115 7.86 2.12 -0.65
N LEU A 116 6.77 2.30 0.10
CA LEU A 116 5.84 1.22 0.44
C LEU A 116 5.17 0.65 -0.83
N ALA A 117 4.72 1.52 -1.75
CA ALA A 117 4.17 1.10 -3.02
C ALA A 117 5.16 0.28 -3.87
N ALA A 118 6.42 0.72 -3.98
CA ALA A 118 7.45 -0.04 -4.68
C ALA A 118 7.72 -1.40 -4.04
N ARG A 119 7.66 -1.53 -2.71
CA ARG A 119 7.79 -2.84 -2.03
C ARG A 119 6.64 -3.77 -2.40
N MET A 120 5.40 -3.28 -2.39
CA MET A 120 4.22 -4.09 -2.77
C MET A 120 4.30 -4.53 -4.24
N ILE A 121 4.65 -3.61 -5.14
CA ILE A 121 4.85 -3.94 -6.58
C ILE A 121 5.99 -4.93 -6.74
N GLY A 122 7.10 -4.75 -6.03
CA GLY A 122 8.24 -5.68 -6.03
C GLY A 122 7.82 -7.09 -5.63
N ARG A 123 7.10 -7.24 -4.50
CA ARG A 123 6.56 -8.53 -4.05
C ARG A 123 5.66 -9.19 -5.09
N PHE A 124 4.79 -8.41 -5.73
CA PHE A 124 3.93 -8.92 -6.80
C PHE A 124 4.74 -9.50 -7.97
N LEU A 125 5.78 -8.80 -8.40
CA LEU A 125 6.65 -9.23 -9.51
C LEU A 125 7.54 -10.43 -9.13
N ASP A 126 8.07 -10.41 -7.90
CA ASP A 126 8.93 -11.46 -7.34
C ASP A 126 8.15 -12.77 -7.14
N ALA A 127 6.84 -12.70 -6.88
CA ALA A 127 5.93 -13.84 -6.87
C ALA A 127 5.66 -14.44 -8.26
N GLY A 128 6.21 -13.86 -9.33
CA GLY A 128 6.10 -14.36 -10.71
C GLY A 128 4.98 -13.72 -11.53
N HIS A 129 4.15 -12.88 -10.91
CA HIS A 129 3.03 -12.21 -11.58
C HIS A 129 3.50 -11.05 -12.46
N ARG A 130 2.69 -10.68 -13.45
CA ARG A 130 2.99 -9.64 -14.43
C ARG A 130 1.78 -8.76 -14.66
N VAL A 131 2.02 -7.49 -14.94
CA VAL A 131 1.02 -6.51 -15.39
C VAL A 131 1.66 -5.55 -16.39
N GLY A 132 0.86 -5.02 -17.31
CA GLY A 132 1.32 -4.02 -18.27
C GLY A 132 1.46 -2.62 -17.67
N TRP A 133 0.68 -2.30 -16.63
CA TRP A 133 0.50 -0.93 -16.14
C TRP A 133 0.37 -0.86 -14.62
N VAL A 134 0.84 0.27 -14.08
CA VAL A 134 0.62 0.68 -12.69
C VAL A 134 0.06 2.12 -12.70
N ALA A 135 -0.99 2.37 -11.94
CA ALA A 135 -1.59 3.68 -11.74
C ALA A 135 -1.57 4.06 -10.26
N GLY A 136 -1.61 5.36 -9.96
CA GLY A 136 -1.71 5.91 -8.60
C GLY A 136 -2.01 7.41 -8.63
N ASP A 137 -2.51 7.94 -7.52
CA ASP A 137 -2.81 9.37 -7.39
C ASP A 137 -1.54 10.21 -7.13
N GLU A 138 -1.63 11.54 -7.18
CA GLU A 138 -0.46 12.41 -7.06
C GLU A 138 0.24 12.28 -5.68
N ALA A 139 -0.52 11.97 -4.62
CA ALA A 139 -0.01 11.77 -3.26
C ALA A 139 0.75 10.44 -3.11
N ALA A 140 0.39 9.42 -3.88
CA ALA A 140 1.11 8.16 -4.03
C ALA A 140 2.10 8.16 -5.22
N SER A 141 2.09 9.20 -6.06
CA SER A 141 2.79 9.18 -7.34
C SER A 141 4.29 9.33 -7.18
N ALA A 142 4.99 8.25 -7.49
CA ALA A 142 6.29 8.33 -8.11
C ALA A 142 6.19 7.68 -9.49
N ARG A 143 6.99 8.15 -10.46
CA ARG A 143 7.03 7.54 -11.79
C ARG A 143 7.56 6.12 -11.67
N VAL A 144 6.69 5.11 -11.72
CA VAL A 144 7.05 3.69 -11.71
C VAL A 144 7.45 3.30 -13.13
N ARG A 145 8.76 3.21 -13.40
CA ARG A 145 9.22 2.49 -14.61
C ARG A 145 9.43 1.04 -14.22
N VAL A 146 8.52 0.16 -14.63
CA VAL A 146 8.71 -1.29 -14.54
C VAL A 146 9.49 -1.72 -15.79
N THR A 147 10.79 -1.93 -15.65
CA THR A 147 11.51 -2.82 -16.57
C THR A 147 11.59 -4.19 -15.92
N SER A 148 11.75 -5.25 -16.71
CA SER A 148 11.59 -6.67 -16.32
C SER A 148 12.29 -7.14 -15.03
N ARG A 149 13.13 -6.32 -14.39
CA ARG A 149 13.78 -6.56 -13.08
C ARG A 149 14.02 -5.32 -12.21
N LYS A 150 13.41 -4.15 -12.49
CA LYS A 150 13.67 -2.94 -11.71
C LYS A 150 12.47 -1.99 -11.67
N VAL A 151 12.00 -1.67 -10.47
CA VAL A 151 11.10 -0.55 -10.20
C VAL A 151 11.96 0.66 -9.84
N THR A 152 11.94 1.70 -10.68
CA THR A 152 12.54 3.00 -10.32
C THR A 152 11.41 3.94 -9.98
N LEU A 153 11.51 4.62 -8.84
CA LEU A 153 10.61 5.70 -8.42
C LEU A 153 11.39 7.01 -8.51
N SER A 154 10.92 7.96 -9.33
CA SER A 154 11.50 9.32 -9.39
C SER A 154 10.47 10.37 -8.95
N ASN A 155 10.92 11.29 -8.08
CA ASN A 155 10.12 12.33 -7.46
C ASN A 155 10.02 13.60 -8.35
N GLN A 156 9.42 13.46 -9.53
CA GLN A 156 9.24 14.58 -10.47
C GLN A 156 7.80 14.62 -10.97
N SER A 157 7.08 15.64 -10.54
CA SER A 157 5.68 15.95 -10.82
C SER A 157 5.48 16.25 -12.30
N TYR A 158 4.52 15.56 -12.95
CA TYR A 158 3.93 16.00 -14.22
C TYR A 158 2.50 15.43 -14.39
N ALA A 159 1.57 16.31 -14.78
CA ALA A 159 0.20 16.02 -15.17
C ALA A 159 0.12 15.16 -16.46
N MET A 160 -0.92 14.33 -16.57
CA MET A 160 -1.24 13.55 -17.77
C MET A 160 -1.54 14.45 -18.99
N TRP A 161 -0.92 14.15 -20.14
CA TRP A 161 -1.41 14.48 -21.49
C TRP A 161 -1.11 13.33 -22.48
N PRO A 162 -1.99 13.08 -23.47
CA PRO A 162 -1.85 11.99 -24.43
C PRO A 162 -0.75 12.31 -25.45
N TRP A 163 0.01 11.29 -25.85
CA TRP A 163 0.86 11.40 -27.03
C TRP A 163 0.10 10.78 -28.21
N ALA A 164 -0.41 11.66 -29.09
CA ALA A 164 -0.34 11.44 -30.53
C ALA A 164 1.15 11.56 -30.93
N SER A 165 1.73 10.85 -31.89
CA SER A 165 1.17 10.20 -33.07
C SER A 165 2.15 9.12 -33.56
N ALA A 166 1.60 8.03 -34.09
CA ALA A 166 1.88 7.54 -35.43
C ALA A 166 0.65 6.74 -35.91
#